data_AF-X0ZT02-F1
#
_entry.id   AF-X0ZT02-F1
#
_cell.length_a   1.000
_cell.length_b   1.000
_cell.length_c   1.000
_cell.angle_alpha   90.00
_cell.angle_beta   90.00
_cell.angle_gamma   90.00
#
_symmetry.space_group_name_H-M   'P 1'
#
loop_
_entity.id
_entity.type
_entity.pdbx_description
1 polymer ?
#
loop_
_entity_poly.entity_id
_entity_poly.type
_entity_poly.pdbx_seq_one_letter_code
_entity_poly.pdbx_strand_id
1 'polypeptide(L)' 'MGKCPRCKWTGSAKAFQRHFASKHFKSKKPVGKKKVFKTPGFAKRRK' A
#
# COMPACT_ATOMS: atom_id res chain seq x y z
N MET A 1 -5.45 27.58 -4.96
CA MET A 1 -4.31 26.64 -4.88
C MET A 1 -4.29 26.02 -3.49
N GLY A 2 -4.50 24.71 -3.37
CA GLY A 2 -4.72 24.06 -2.07
C GLY A 2 -3.40 23.87 -1.32
N LYS A 3 -3.31 24.44 -0.11
CA LYS A 3 -2.25 24.12 0.85
C LYS A 3 -2.60 22.80 1.53
N CYS A 4 -1.60 21.97 1.80
CA CYS A 4 -1.82 20.76 2.57
C CYS A 4 -1.98 21.11 4.07
N PRO A 5 -3.03 20.64 4.76
CA PRO A 5 -3.24 20.97 6.17
C PRO A 5 -2.26 20.25 7.11
N ARG A 6 -1.53 19.23 6.62
CA ARG A 6 -0.63 18.39 7.43
C ARG A 6 0.85 18.60 7.13
N CYS A 7 1.21 19.39 6.12
CA CYS A 7 2.60 19.72 5.83
C CYS A 7 2.70 21.00 4.98
N LYS A 8 3.91 21.54 4.81
CA LYS A 8 4.17 22.80 4.09
C LYS A 8 3.98 22.71 2.55
N TRP A 9 3.36 21.65 2.03
CA TRP A 9 3.17 21.45 0.59
C TRP A 9 2.02 22.31 0.05
N THR A 10 2.21 22.88 -1.14
CA THR A 10 1.22 23.75 -1.82
C THR A 10 1.15 23.44 -3.31
N GLY A 11 -0.06 23.39 -3.89
CA GLY A 11 -0.21 23.13 -5.32
C GLY A 11 -1.65 23.23 -5.84
N SER A 12 -1.90 22.67 -7.02
CA SER A 12 -3.25 22.58 -7.60
C SER A 12 -4.12 21.57 -6.82
N ALA A 13 -5.46 21.71 -6.91
CA ALA A 13 -6.39 20.81 -6.22
C ALA A 13 -6.21 19.33 -6.64
N LYS A 14 -5.93 19.09 -7.93
CA LYS A 14 -5.63 17.76 -8.47
C LYS A 14 -4.33 17.18 -7.91
N ALA A 15 -3.31 18.01 -7.73
CA ALA A 15 -2.05 17.60 -7.11
C ALA A 15 -2.20 17.39 -5.59
N PHE A 16 -3.10 18.13 -4.92
CA PHE A 16 -3.39 17.98 -3.49
C PHE A 16 -3.94 16.59 -3.15
N GLN A 17 -4.90 16.08 -3.93
CA GLN A 17 -5.46 14.74 -3.70
C GLN A 17 -4.38 13.65 -3.75
N ARG A 18 -3.49 13.70 -4.75
CA ARG A 18 -2.36 12.76 -4.90
C ARG A 18 -1.34 12.92 -3.78
N HIS A 19 -0.97 14.16 -3.43
CA HIS A 19 -0.05 14.46 -2.35
C HIS A 19 -0.58 13.94 -1.00
N PHE A 20 -1.84 14.21 -0.68
CA PHE A 20 -2.45 13.81 0.58
C PHE A 20 -2.57 12.28 0.68
N ALA A 21 -2.99 11.62 -0.40
CA ALA A 21 -3.08 10.16 -0.47
C ALA A 21 -1.70 9.47 -0.35
N SER A 22 -0.65 10.04 -0.92
CA SER A 22 0.69 9.42 -0.91
C SER A 22 1.46 9.68 0.39
N LYS A 23 1.41 10.91 0.93
CA LYS A 23 2.23 11.33 2.07
C LYS A 23 1.53 11.17 3.41
N HIS A 24 0.21 11.34 3.47
CA HIS A 24 -0.54 11.35 4.73
C HIS A 24 -1.42 10.12 4.93
N PHE A 25 -1.91 9.50 3.86
CA PHE A 25 -2.42 8.14 3.91
C PHE A 25 -1.25 7.18 3.79
N LYS A 26 -0.70 6.79 4.95
CA LYS A 26 0.22 5.66 5.05
C LYS A 26 -0.55 4.46 4.53
N SER A 27 -0.20 3.97 3.33
CA SER A 27 -0.74 2.72 2.78
C SER A 27 -0.64 1.67 3.89
N LYS A 28 -1.79 1.30 4.48
CA LYS A 28 -1.84 0.10 5.31
C LYS A 28 -1.44 -0.99 4.32
N LYS A 29 -0.24 -1.58 4.52
CA LYS A 29 0.22 -2.76 3.78
C LYS A 29 -1.01 -3.61 3.48
N PRO A 30 -1.27 -4.04 2.24
CA PRO A 30 -2.40 -4.91 1.98
C PRO A 30 -2.26 -6.09 2.93
N VAL A 31 -3.17 -6.19 3.92
CA VAL A 31 -3.13 -7.15 5.02
C VAL A 31 -3.58 -8.52 4.51
N GLY A 32 -3.11 -8.91 3.33
CA GLY A 32 -3.73 -9.93 2.51
C GLY A 32 -2.82 -10.58 1.46
N LYS A 33 -1.53 -10.23 1.36
CA LYS A 33 -0.54 -11.16 0.77
C LYS A 33 0.21 -11.87 1.89
N LYS A 34 -0.56 -12.62 2.70
CA LYS A 34 -0.02 -13.74 3.46
C LYS A 34 0.64 -14.63 2.41
N LYS A 35 1.95 -14.85 2.51
CA LYS A 35 2.67 -15.79 1.65
C LYS A 35 1.82 -17.05 1.58
N VAL A 36 1.23 -17.34 0.43
CA VAL A 36 0.63 -18.65 0.20
C VAL A 36 1.77 -19.61 0.49
N PHE A 37 1.60 -20.31 1.59
CA PHE A 37 2.54 -21.25 2.17
C PHE A 37 3.14 -22.07 1.04
N LYS A 38 4.47 -22.05 0.91
CA LYS A 38 5.18 -23.02 0.07
C LYS A 38 4.71 -24.39 0.54
N THR A 39 3.91 -25.09 -0.25
CA THR A 39 3.46 -26.45 0.07
C THR A 39 4.73 -27.30 0.24
N PRO A 40 5.10 -27.74 1.45
CA PRO A 40 6.34 -28.47 1.65
C PRO A 40 6.04 -29.93 1.36
N GLY A 41 6.52 -30.40 0.21
CA GLY A 41 6.88 -31.81 -0.02
C GLY A 41 5.98 -32.90 0.57
N PHE A 42 4.71 -32.96 0.19
CA PHE A 42 3.84 -34.10 0.52
C PHE A 42 2.97 -34.57 -0.66
N ALA A 43 3.50 -34.57 -1.87
CA ALA A 43 2.94 -35.36 -2.97
C ALA A 43 3.59 -36.76 -2.96
N LYS A 44 3.06 -37.61 -2.07
CA LYS A 44 3.04 -39.08 -2.09
C LYS A 44 4.15 -39.79 -2.88
N ARG A 45 5.08 -40.41 -2.14
CA ARG A 45 5.65 -41.71 -2.53
C ARG A 45 4.50 -42.63 -2.97
N ARG A 46 4.41 -42.97 -4.25
CA ARG A 46 3.70 -44.18 -4.71
C ARG A 46 4.77 -45.27 -4.83
N LYS A 47 4.47 -46.41 -4.20
CA LYS A 47 5.27 -47.64 -4.18
C LYS A 47 5.69 -48.06 -5.58
#